data_AF-A0A497MCQ1-F1
#
_entry.id   AF-A0A497MCQ1-F1
#
_cell.length_a   1.000
_cell.length_b   1.000
_cell.length_c   1.000
_cell.angle_alpha   90.00
_cell.angle_beta   90.00
_cell.angle_gamma   90.00
#
_symmetry.space_group_name_H-M   'P 1'
#
loop_
_entity.id
_entity.type
_entity.pdbx_description
1 polymer ?
#
loop_
_entity_poly.entity_id
_entity_poly.type
_entity_poly.pdbx_seq_one_letter_code
_entity_poly.pdbx_strand_id
1 'polypeptide(L)'
;MKILFLCKELPHARVVGGPIIVYNRMKYLSRKHEVHLLSFYNPGDEAFLTSLDFCSRIELVETPPPRSLLREIYDYLFSSTPNYMLKLYSPELKRKLGGMAKE
;
A
#
# COMPACT_ATOMS: atom_id res chain seq x y z
N MET A 1 20.19 -1.54 6.83
CA MET A 1 18.91 -1.75 7.52
C MET A 1 17.89 -2.21 6.49
N LYS A 2 16.87 -2.96 6.93
CA LYS A 2 15.69 -3.29 6.13
C LYS A 2 14.60 -2.25 6.40
N ILE A 3 13.98 -1.72 5.36
CA ILE A 3 12.93 -0.70 5.45
C ILE A 3 11.72 -1.18 4.68
N LEU A 4 10.60 -1.33 5.37
CA LEU A 4 9.30 -1.62 4.75
C LEU A 4 8.51 -0.34 4.55
N PHE A 5 8.20 -0.03 3.30
CA PHE A 5 7.24 1.01 2.94
C PHE A 5 5.83 0.42 2.87
N LEU A 6 4.90 1.04 3.59
CA LEU A 6 3.47 0.75 3.50
C LEU A 6 2.76 1.89 2.77
N CYS A 7 2.11 1.59 1.64
CA CYS A 7 1.52 2.61 0.78
C CYS A 7 0.04 2.34 0.49
N LYS A 8 -0.75 3.43 0.47
CA LYS A 8 -2.17 3.40 0.10
C LYS A 8 -2.39 3.18 -1.39
N GLU A 9 -1.44 3.59 -2.23
CA GLU A 9 -1.49 3.51 -3.68
C GLU A 9 -0.08 3.22 -4.18
N LEU A 10 0.03 2.53 -5.32
CA LEU A 10 1.33 2.06 -5.82
C LEU A 10 2.24 3.27 -6.15
N PRO A 11 3.38 3.45 -5.46
CA PRO A 11 4.35 4.45 -5.87
C PRO A 11 5.05 3.99 -7.16
N HIS A 12 5.15 4.84 -8.17
CA HIS A 12 5.89 4.52 -9.40
C HIS A 12 6.41 5.78 -10.12
N ALA A 13 7.29 5.60 -11.11
CA ALA A 13 7.94 6.73 -11.80
C ALA A 13 6.99 7.66 -12.60
N ARG A 14 5.77 7.21 -12.89
CA ARG A 14 4.80 7.91 -13.76
C ARG A 14 3.59 8.47 -13.00
N VAL A 15 3.58 8.35 -11.68
CA VAL A 15 2.52 8.87 -10.82
C VAL A 15 2.73 10.37 -10.56
N VAL A 16 1.63 11.09 -10.31
CA VAL A 16 1.66 12.53 -9.95
C VAL A 16 1.13 12.69 -8.52
N GLY A 17 1.60 13.72 -7.81
CA GLY A 17 1.13 14.03 -6.46
C GLY A 17 1.92 13.32 -5.36
N GLY A 18 1.26 12.91 -4.28
CA GLY A 18 1.91 12.31 -3.11
C GLY A 18 2.82 11.10 -3.40
N PRO A 19 2.42 10.14 -4.26
CA PRO A 19 3.20 8.91 -4.46
C PRO A 19 4.55 9.11 -5.13
N ILE A 20 4.74 10.18 -5.93
CA ILE A 20 6.03 10.45 -6.56
C ILE A 20 7.09 10.81 -5.51
N ILE A 21 6.66 11.42 -4.40
CA ILE A 21 7.54 11.76 -3.27
C ILE A 21 7.99 10.46 -2.59
N VAL A 22 7.05 9.53 -2.38
CA VAL A 22 7.35 8.21 -1.77
C VAL A 22 8.28 7.42 -2.68
N TYR A 23 7.98 7.32 -3.97
CA TYR A 23 8.81 6.67 -4.98
C TYR A 23 10.26 7.18 -4.94
N ASN A 24 10.46 8.50 -4.99
CA ASN A 24 11.80 9.09 -4.99
C ASN A 24 12.55 8.85 -3.66
N ARG A 25 11.85 8.86 -2.53
CA ARG A 25 12.43 8.54 -1.21
C ARG A 25 12.87 7.08 -1.14
N MET A 26 12.02 6.16 -1.60
CA MET A 26 12.35 4.73 -1.67
C MET A 26 13.60 4.50 -2.53
N LYS A 27 13.63 5.08 -3.74
CA LYS A 27 14.76 4.98 -4.67
C LYS A 27 16.05 5.58 -4.11
N TYR A 28 15.95 6.65 -3.32
CA TYR A 28 17.12 7.23 -2.66
C TYR A 28 17.64 6.32 -1.54
N LEU A 29 16.75 5.80 -0.70
CA LEU A 29 17.10 4.95 0.44
C LEU A 29 17.62 3.57 0.00
N SER A 30 17.13 3.04 -1.11
CA SER A 30 17.59 1.74 -1.66
C SER A 30 19.08 1.71 -1.99
N ARG A 31 19.72 2.88 -2.15
CA ARG A 31 21.18 2.98 -2.38
C ARG A 31 22.01 2.49 -1.19
N LYS A 32 21.46 2.51 0.03
CA LYS A 32 22.18 2.16 1.27
C LYS A 32 21.40 1.18 2.15
N HIS A 33 20.16 0.89 1.81
CA HIS A 33 19.26 0.09 2.62
C HIS A 33 18.50 -0.89 1.75
N GLU A 34 18.14 -2.03 2.33
CA GLU A 34 17.24 -2.97 1.68
C GLU A 34 15.82 -2.40 1.80
N VAL A 35 15.18 -2.13 0.67
CA VAL A 35 13.86 -1.49 0.63
C VAL A 35 12.83 -2.51 0.16
N HIS A 36 11.80 -2.71 0.96
CA HIS A 36 10.65 -3.54 0.65
C HIS A 36 9.42 -2.65 0.51
N LEU A 37 8.46 -3.09 -0.31
CA LEU A 37 7.20 -2.39 -0.54
C LEU A 37 6.02 -3.33 -0.26
N LEU A 38 5.08 -2.86 0.56
CA LEU A 38 3.72 -3.38 0.65
C LEU A 38 2.76 -2.26 0.23
N SER A 39 1.99 -2.46 -0.83
CA SER A 39 1.09 -1.43 -1.34
C SER A 39 -0.23 -2.00 -1.82
N PHE A 40 -1.27 -1.18 -1.80
CA PHE A 40 -2.40 -1.43 -2.69
C PHE A 40 -2.05 -1.10 -4.14
N TYR A 41 -2.72 -1.76 -5.08
CA TYR A 41 -2.66 -1.48 -6.51
C TYR A 41 -4.06 -1.56 -7.14
N ASN A 42 -4.23 -0.89 -8.27
CA ASN A 42 -5.41 -1.04 -9.12
C ASN A 42 -5.06 -1.81 -10.40
N PRO A 43 -6.02 -2.53 -11.01
CA PRO A 43 -5.78 -3.19 -12.30
C PRO A 43 -5.23 -2.21 -13.35
N GLY A 44 -4.10 -2.55 -13.97
CA GLY A 44 -3.35 -1.72 -14.91
C GLY A 44 -2.06 -1.13 -14.34
N ASP A 45 -1.92 -1.09 -13.01
CA ASP A 45 -0.71 -0.59 -12.35
C ASP A 45 0.51 -1.53 -12.53
N GLU A 46 0.29 -2.78 -12.95
CA GLU A 46 1.33 -3.78 -13.19
C GLU A 46 2.35 -3.29 -14.23
N ALA A 47 1.92 -2.45 -15.17
CA ALA A 47 2.77 -1.84 -16.19
C ALA A 47 3.89 -0.97 -15.60
N PHE A 48 3.76 -0.53 -14.33
CA PHE A 48 4.71 0.35 -13.69
C PHE A 48 5.66 -0.35 -12.70
N LEU A 49 5.50 -1.66 -12.46
CA LEU A 49 6.34 -2.42 -11.54
C LEU A 49 7.81 -2.44 -11.94
N THR A 50 8.09 -2.33 -13.24
CA THR A 50 9.46 -2.20 -13.78
C THR A 50 10.19 -0.98 -13.23
N SER A 51 9.47 0.08 -12.83
CA SER A 51 10.08 1.26 -12.22
C SER A 51 10.51 1.06 -10.77
N LEU A 52 10.15 -0.07 -10.15
CA LEU A 52 10.45 -0.42 -8.76
C LEU A 52 11.52 -1.52 -8.65
N ASP A 53 12.34 -1.67 -9.69
CA ASP A 53 13.46 -2.63 -9.78
C ASP A 53 14.46 -2.56 -8.61
N PHE A 54 14.54 -1.42 -7.94
CA PHE A 54 15.37 -1.21 -6.76
C PHE A 54 14.80 -1.79 -5.45
N CYS A 55 13.55 -2.27 -5.44
CA CYS A 55 12.96 -2.90 -4.26
C CYS A 55 13.35 -4.38 -4.20
N SER A 56 13.84 -4.83 -3.05
CA SER A 56 14.25 -6.23 -2.87
C SER A 56 13.07 -7.18 -2.74
N ARG A 57 11.92 -6.66 -2.26
CA ARG A 57 10.66 -7.40 -2.18
C ARG A 57 9.48 -6.45 -2.41
N ILE A 58 8.54 -6.87 -3.22
CA ILE A 58 7.29 -6.15 -3.48
C ILE A 58 6.13 -7.10 -3.24
N GLU A 59 5.22 -6.71 -2.36
CA GLU A 59 3.97 -7.40 -2.09
C GLU A 59 2.81 -6.45 -2.39
N LEU A 60 1.88 -6.90 -3.23
CA LEU A 60 0.75 -6.09 -3.66
C LEU A 60 -0.55 -6.72 -3.18
N VAL A 61 -1.52 -5.85 -2.91
CA VAL A 61 -2.90 -6.22 -2.57
C VAL A 61 -3.81 -5.39 -3.43
N GLU A 62 -4.81 -5.99 -4.07
CA GLU A 62 -5.75 -5.22 -4.87
C GLU A 62 -6.51 -4.24 -3.97
N THR A 63 -6.71 -3.01 -4.43
CA THR A 63 -7.47 -2.00 -3.69
C THR A 63 -8.88 -2.53 -3.40
N PRO A 64 -9.32 -2.57 -2.13
CA PRO A 64 -10.64 -3.09 -1.82
C PRO A 64 -11.72 -2.23 -2.50
N PRO A 65 -12.81 -2.84 -2.99
CA PRO A 65 -13.89 -2.10 -3.60
C PRO A 65 -14.56 -1.18 -2.56
N PRO A 66 -15.24 -0.10 -3.02
CA PRO A 66 -16.00 0.75 -2.12
C PRO A 66 -17.00 -0.05 -1.28
N ARG A 67 -17.16 0.33 -0.01
CA ARG A 67 -18.17 -0.30 0.86
C ARG A 67 -19.57 0.09 0.38
N SER A 68 -20.52 -0.83 0.55
CA SER A 68 -21.93 -0.52 0.25
C SER A 68 -22.49 0.51 1.23
N LEU A 69 -23.43 1.33 0.78
CA LEU A 69 -24.06 2.37 1.61
C LEU A 69 -24.66 1.81 2.90
N LEU A 70 -25.31 0.65 2.83
CA LEU A 70 -25.86 -0.04 4.00
C LEU A 70 -24.78 -0.40 5.02
N ARG A 71 -23.62 -0.87 4.54
CA ARG A 71 -22.47 -1.19 5.39
C ARG A 71 -21.85 0.08 5.98
N GLU A 72 -21.78 1.17 5.22
CA GLU A 72 -21.30 2.45 5.74
C GLU A 72 -22.19 3.01 6.87
N ILE A 73 -23.52 2.94 6.73
CA ILE A 73 -24.48 3.36 7.76
C ILE A 73 -24.33 2.48 9.00
N TYR A 74 -24.25 1.15 8.80
CA TYR A 74 -24.04 0.21 9.90
C TYR A 74 -22.72 0.50 10.65
N ASP A 75 -21.62 0.67 9.91
CA ASP A 75 -20.32 0.97 10.49
C ASP A 75 -20.32 2.33 11.21
N TYR A 76 -21.05 3.32 10.70
CA TYR A 76 -21.16 4.63 11.34
C TYR A 76 -21.87 4.55 12.70
N LEU A 77 -22.93 3.74 12.82
CA LEU A 77 -23.72 3.62 14.04
C LEU A 77 -23.13 2.64 15.05
N PHE A 78 -22.48 1.57 14.60
CA PHE A 78 -22.10 0.43 15.45
C PHE A 78 -20.60 0.12 15.50
N SER A 79 -19.76 0.74 14.67
CA SER A 79 -18.32 0.48 14.72
C SER A 79 -17.63 1.31 15.80
N SER A 80 -16.69 0.68 16.51
CA SER A 80 -15.73 1.39 17.36
C SER A 80 -14.64 2.12 16.57
N THR A 81 -14.56 1.89 15.26
CA THR A 81 -13.55 2.50 14.37
C THR A 81 -14.21 3.55 13.50
N PRO A 82 -13.64 4.76 13.37
CA PRO A 82 -14.18 5.77 12.46
C PRO A 82 -14.33 5.22 11.05
N ASN A 83 -15.51 5.42 10.45
CA ASN A 83 -15.85 4.88 9.12
C ASN A 83 -14.78 5.21 8.07
N TYR A 84 -14.21 6.42 8.09
CA TYR A 84 -13.12 6.81 7.20
C TYR A 84 -11.90 5.86 7.22
N MET A 85 -11.54 5.32 8.39
CA MET A 85 -10.41 4.39 8.53
C MET A 85 -10.73 2.98 8.01
N LEU A 86 -12.01 2.65 7.87
CA LEU A 86 -12.47 1.34 7.41
C LEU A 86 -12.45 1.18 5.89
N LYS A 87 -12.32 2.29 5.14
CA LYS A 87 -12.39 2.31 3.67
C LYS A 87 -11.35 1.42 3.00
N LEU A 88 -10.15 1.33 3.56
CA LEU A 88 -9.05 0.51 3.04
C LEU A 88 -8.73 -0.70 3.92
N TYR A 89 -9.66 -1.10 4.79
CA TYR A 89 -9.45 -2.29 5.59
C TYR A 89 -9.38 -3.52 4.68
N SER A 90 -8.23 -4.19 4.68
CA SER A 90 -8.00 -5.45 3.97
C SER A 90 -7.36 -6.47 4.91
N PRO A 91 -8.04 -7.60 5.19
CA PRO A 91 -7.46 -8.72 5.94
C PRO A 91 -6.20 -9.28 5.27
N GLU A 92 -6.15 -9.27 3.95
CA GLU A 92 -5.00 -9.72 3.18
C GLU A 92 -3.78 -8.83 3.40
N LEU A 93 -3.95 -7.49 3.31
CA LEU A 93 -2.86 -6.56 3.58
C LEU A 93 -2.34 -6.73 5.01
N LYS A 94 -3.24 -6.88 5.99
CA LYS A 94 -2.87 -7.11 7.39
C LYS A 94 -2.04 -8.39 7.56
N ARG A 95 -2.42 -9.46 6.86
CA ARG A 95 -1.68 -10.74 6.87
C ARG A 95 -0.29 -10.57 6.26
N LYS A 96 -0.18 -9.95 5.08
CA LYS A 96 1.10 -9.71 4.40
C LYS A 96 2.02 -8.81 5.22
N LEU A 97 1.48 -7.73 5.80
CA LEU A 97 2.21 -6.84 6.70
C LEU A 97 2.83 -7.60 7.88
N GLY A 98 2.05 -8.47 8.52
CA GLY A 98 2.52 -9.29 9.64
C GLY A 98 3.61 -10.30 9.26
N GLY A 99 3.65 -10.74 7.99
CA GLY A 99 4.74 -11.57 7.47
C GLY A 99 6.00 -10.76 7.24
N MET A 100 5.90 -9.68 6.47
CA MET A 100 7.04 -8.83 6.10
C MET A 100 7.69 -8.13 7.30
N ALA A 101 6.92 -7.73 8.31
CA ALA A 101 7.44 -7.02 9.48
C ALA A 101 8.25 -7.92 10.45
N LYS A 102 8.20 -9.25 10.28
CA LYS A 102 8.93 -10.21 11.12
C LYS A 102 10.29 -10.62 10.54
N GLU A 103 10.57 -10.24 9.29
CA GLU A 103 11.80 -10.56 8.55
C GLU A 103 12.86 -9.46 8.64
#